data_AF-A0A3D2VLN2-F1
#
_entry.id   AF-A0A3D2VLN2-F1
#
_cell.length_a   1.000
_cell.length_b   1.000
_cell.length_c   1.000
_cell.angle_alpha   90.00
_cell.angle_beta   90.00
_cell.angle_gamma   90.00
#
_symmetry.space_group_name_H-M   'P 1'
#
loop_
_entity.id
_entity.type
_entity.pdbx_description
1 polymer ?
#
loop_
_entity_poly.entity_id
_entity_poly.type
_entity_poly.pdbx_seq_one_letter_code
_entity_poly.pdbx_strand_id
1 'polypeptide(L)' 'LQTGPFRPKNLWGENIVFTGSGTQPGVGVPMVLVSGRLAAERITGPDRTYASRAWR' A
#
# COMPACT_ATOMS: atom_id res chain seq x y z
N LEU A 1 -22.35 -14.26 -5.35
CA LEU A 1 -21.57 -13.99 -4.11
C LEU A 1 -20.12 -14.36 -4.39
N GLN A 2 -19.18 -13.43 -4.27
CA GLN A 2 -17.75 -13.73 -4.36
C GLN A 2 -17.23 -14.04 -2.96
N THR A 3 -16.66 -15.23 -2.76
CA THR A 3 -16.25 -15.77 -1.45
C THR A 3 -14.75 -15.59 -1.15
N GLY A 4 -14.00 -14.91 -2.03
CA GLY A 4 -12.61 -14.54 -1.79
C GLY A 4 -12.49 -13.20 -1.05
N PRO A 5 -11.39 -12.97 -0.28
CA PRO A 5 -11.21 -11.71 0.46
C PRO A 5 -11.19 -10.55 -0.52
N PHE A 6 -12.18 -9.67 -0.42
CA PHE A 6 -12.24 -8.44 -1.18
C PHE A 6 -10.99 -7.62 -0.83
N ARG A 7 -10.14 -7.34 -1.83
CA ARG A 7 -8.98 -6.47 -1.69
C ARG A 7 -9.31 -5.13 -2.32
N PRO A 8 -9.88 -4.18 -1.56
CA PRO A 8 -10.12 -2.86 -2.10
C PRO A 8 -8.81 -2.28 -2.63
N LYS A 9 -8.93 -1.43 -3.67
CA LYS A 9 -7.81 -0.63 -4.15
C LYS A 9 -7.24 0.16 -2.97
N ASN A 10 -5.94 0.44 -2.98
CA ASN A 10 -5.31 1.21 -1.91
C ASN A 10 -5.74 2.68 -1.85
N LEU A 11 -6.62 3.12 -2.75
CA LEU A 11 -7.24 4.43 -2.76
C LEU A 11 -8.76 4.29 -2.86
N TRP A 12 -9.45 5.12 -2.08
CA TRP A 12 -10.89 5.24 -2.10
C TRP A 12 -11.29 6.71 -2.13
N GLY A 13 -12.02 7.11 -3.17
CA GLY A 13 -12.32 8.52 -3.41
C GLY A 13 -11.05 9.33 -3.61
N GLU A 14 -11.03 10.56 -3.07
CA GLU A 14 -9.95 11.53 -3.29
C GLU A 14 -8.93 11.60 -2.15
N ASN A 15 -9.32 11.20 -0.93
CA ASN A 15 -8.55 11.50 0.29
C ASN A 15 -8.45 10.33 1.28
N ILE A 16 -8.95 9.14 0.93
CA ILE A 16 -8.83 7.95 1.77
C ILE A 16 -7.86 6.97 1.13
N VAL A 17 -6.86 6.55 1.91
CA VAL A 17 -5.84 5.60 1.48
C VAL A 17 -5.87 4.40 2.41
N PHE A 18 -5.94 3.20 1.84
CA PHE A 18 -5.86 1.96 2.60
C PHE A 18 -4.47 1.34 2.50
N THR A 19 -4.03 0.66 3.57
CA THR A 19 -2.73 -0.02 3.62
C THR A 19 -2.84 -1.31 4.43
N GLY A 20 -1.91 -2.23 4.22
CA GLY A 20 -1.86 -3.51 4.91
C GLY A 20 -2.28 -4.71 4.06
N SER A 21 -2.40 -5.87 4.71
CA SER A 21 -2.53 -7.17 4.05
C SER A 21 -3.91 -7.43 3.43
N GLY A 22 -4.92 -6.65 3.84
CA GLY A 22 -6.29 -6.75 3.34
C GLY A 22 -6.56 -5.97 2.06
N THR A 23 -5.59 -5.19 1.55
CA THR A 23 -5.78 -4.30 0.40
C THR A 23 -4.95 -4.79 -0.78
N GLN A 24 -5.12 -4.16 -1.94
CA GLN A 24 -4.06 -4.19 -2.95
C GLN A 24 -2.84 -3.43 -2.37
N PRO A 25 -1.61 -3.92 -2.55
CA PRO A 25 -1.19 -4.84 -3.60
C PRO A 25 -1.15 -6.34 -3.20
N GLY A 26 -1.37 -6.71 -1.94
CA GLY A 26 -1.45 -8.13 -1.58
C GLY A 26 -1.14 -8.45 -0.11
N VAL A 27 -1.00 -9.74 0.18
CA VAL A 27 -0.56 -10.29 1.48
C VAL A 27 0.94 -10.47 1.50
N GLY A 28 1.52 -10.49 2.71
CA GLY A 28 2.93 -10.77 2.96
C GLY A 28 3.70 -9.51 3.31
N VAL A 29 4.81 -9.69 4.03
CA VAL A 29 5.66 -8.59 4.51
C VAL A 29 6.05 -7.63 3.38
N PRO A 30 6.49 -8.09 2.19
CA PRO A 30 6.84 -7.17 1.11
C PRO A 30 5.68 -6.28 0.68
N MET A 31 4.48 -6.86 0.52
CA MET A 31 3.30 -6.14 0.05
C MET A 31 2.79 -5.13 1.07
N VAL A 32 2.82 -5.48 2.35
CA VAL A 32 2.45 -4.58 3.45
C VAL A 32 3.41 -3.39 3.52
N LEU A 33 4.72 -3.62 3.49
CA LEU A 33 5.72 -2.54 3.56
C LEU A 33 5.60 -1.57 2.37
N VAL A 34 5.42 -2.10 1.15
CA VAL A 34 5.21 -1.28 -0.05
C VAL A 34 3.91 -0.47 0.06
N SER A 35 2.81 -1.08 0.50
CA SER A 35 1.54 -0.37 0.68
C SER A 35 1.64 0.75 1.73
N GLY A 36 2.36 0.53 2.83
CA GLY A 36 2.59 1.52 3.89
C GLY A 36 3.36 2.73 3.39
N ARG A 37 4.46 2.50 2.68
CA ARG A 37 5.24 3.57 2.04
C ARG A 37 4.38 4.39 1.09
N LEU A 38 3.69 3.74 0.15
CA LEU A 38 2.86 4.43 -0.83
C LEU A 38 1.69 5.19 -0.19
N ALA A 39 1.20 4.73 0.96
CA ALA A 39 0.18 5.46 1.70
C ALA A 39 0.75 6.72 2.37
N ALA A 40 1.91 6.61 3.02
CA ALA A 40 2.61 7.74 3.60
C ALA A 40 2.94 8.80 2.54
N GLU A 41 3.53 8.41 1.41
CA GLU A 41 3.90 9.32 0.32
C GLU A 41 2.70 10.06 -0.30
N ARG A 42 1.49 9.49 -0.24
CA ARG A 42 0.28 10.19 -0.69
C ARG A 42 -0.21 11.24 0.29
N ILE A 43 -0.02 11.01 1.58
CA ILE A 43 -0.45 11.93 2.64
C ILE A 43 0.57 13.06 2.81
N THR A 44 1.86 12.71 2.81
CA THR A 44 2.95 13.66 3.13
C THR A 44 3.69 14.18 1.90
N GLY A 45 3.38 13.64 0.72
CA GLY A 45 4.15 13.86 -0.52
C GLY A 45 5.29 12.86 -0.70
N PRO A 46 5.86 12.76 -1.92
CA PRO A 46 6.93 11.79 -2.23
C PRO A 46 8.17 11.98 -1.36
N ASP A 47 8.65 10.90 -0.75
CA ASP A 47 9.94 10.89 -0.04
C ASP A 47 11.08 10.73 -1.05
N ARG A 48 11.80 11.82 -1.31
CA ARG A 48 12.92 11.86 -2.25
C ARG A 48 14.17 11.15 -1.73
N THR A 49 14.21 10.83 -0.44
CA THR A 49 15.36 10.17 0.22
C THR A 49 15.20 8.66 0.33
N TYR A 50 14.00 8.13 0.04
CA TYR A 50 13.74 6.70 0.15
C TYR A 50 14.61 5.88 -0.82
N ALA A 51 15.38 4.94 -0.26
CA ALA A 51 16.14 3.94 -1.00
C ALA A 51 15.79 2.53 -0.50
N SER A 52 15.21 1.71 -1.37
CA SER A 52 14.85 0.33 -1.02
C SER A 52 16.10 -0.52 -0.80
N ARG A 53 16.15 -1.22 0.34
CA ARG A 53 17.21 -2.19 0.63
C ARG A 53 17.04 -3.52 -0.11
N ALA A 54 15.89 -3.76 -0.75
CA ALA A 54 15.62 -5.01 -1.48
C ALA A 54 16.46 -5.18 -2.75
N TRP A 55 17.15 -4.13 -3.19
CA TRP A 55 18.06 -4.15 -4.35
C TRP A 55 19.51 -4.47 -3.97
N ARG A 56 19.78 -4.71 -2.69
CA ARG A 56 21.08 -5.17 -2.19
C ARG A 56 21.03 -6.69 -2.02
#